data_AF-A0A381WUQ0-F1
#
_entry.id   AF-A0A381WUQ0-F1
#
_cell.length_a   1.000
_cell.length_b   1.000
_cell.length_c   1.000
_cell.angle_alpha   90.00
_cell.angle_beta   90.00
_cell.angle_gamma   90.00
#
_symmetry.space_group_name_H-M   'P 1'
#
loop_
_entity.id
_entity.type
_entity.pdbx_description
1 polymer ?
#
loop_
_entity_poly.entity_id
_entity_poly.type
_entity_poly.pdbx_seq_one_letter_code
_entity_poly.pdbx_strand_id
1 'polypeptide(L)'
;MTALLDGGHVALSPVDNVQTTVPLGPVQTRHSDGLQEAKRMGYSAFLERMGEVNDLLNAKSILSWDAKTMMPPGGADTRAKQLATLTVLARDHLVADETRRLLEQAEAETTTLASDSVERTICAQVREAIEYHLRIPAALVHKRAEVGSIGQHIWAKARAENDFAAFAPVLEETIELNQEMAECIGYEEHPYDALMSRFEPGETVRSLQPLFASLREGLLPLVKAIGEQESPRVDFLERSFPVEAQLAFAIKMASKLGYDTDRGRLDLTVHPFEVSFTRNDVRITTRVNDEWMPKSL
;
A
#
# COMPACT_ATOMS: atom_id res chain seq x y z
N MET A 1 0.54 1.91 14.56
CA MET A 1 0.01 3.29 14.51
C MET A 1 0.25 3.98 13.16
N THR A 2 0.96 3.36 12.23
CA THR A 2 1.19 3.86 10.86
C THR A 2 0.10 3.43 9.86
N ALA A 3 -0.77 2.47 10.22
CA ALA A 3 -1.72 1.84 9.31
C ALA A 3 -2.97 2.69 8.95
N LEU A 4 -3.18 3.84 9.61
CA LEU A 4 -4.35 4.70 9.37
C LEU A 4 -4.07 5.89 8.44
N LEU A 5 -2.80 6.11 8.07
CA LEU A 5 -2.37 7.22 7.19
C LEU A 5 -1.82 6.74 5.83
N ASP A 6 -1.44 5.47 5.71
CA ASP A 6 -1.15 4.88 4.41
C ASP A 6 -2.48 4.43 3.79
N GLY A 7 -3.14 5.34 3.09
CA GLY A 7 -4.12 4.97 2.08
C GLY A 7 -3.49 3.90 1.20
N GLY A 8 -4.12 2.73 1.16
CA GLY A 8 -3.61 1.52 0.55
C GLY A 8 -2.90 1.80 -0.77
N HIS A 9 -1.60 1.51 -0.82
CA HIS A 9 -0.84 1.53 -2.05
C HIS A 9 -1.27 0.32 -2.88
N VAL A 10 -2.19 0.54 -3.82
CA VAL A 10 -2.37 -0.38 -4.95
C VAL A 10 -1.19 -0.16 -5.88
N ALA A 11 -0.19 -1.04 -5.80
CA ALA A 11 0.88 -1.10 -6.79
C ALA A 11 0.28 -1.64 -8.10
N LEU A 12 0.18 -0.79 -9.12
CA LEU A 12 -0.08 -1.26 -10.48
C LEU A 12 1.21 -1.90 -11.00
N SER A 13 1.17 -3.18 -11.34
CA SER A 13 2.32 -3.91 -11.92
C SER A 13 2.72 -3.31 -13.27
N PRO A 14 4.02 -3.03 -13.52
CA PRO A 14 4.47 -2.57 -14.83
C PRO A 14 4.53 -3.73 -15.84
N VAL A 15 3.93 -3.51 -17.01
CA VAL A 15 3.96 -4.41 -18.18
C VAL A 15 5.36 -4.41 -18.82
N ASP A 16 5.89 -5.60 -19.14
CA ASP A 16 7.18 -5.77 -19.81
C ASP A 16 7.17 -5.24 -21.24
N ASN A 17 8.22 -4.47 -21.59
CA ASN A 17 8.44 -3.97 -22.94
C ASN A 17 9.29 -4.98 -23.73
N VAL A 18 8.65 -5.84 -24.54
CA VAL A 18 9.34 -6.82 -25.39
C VAL A 18 9.76 -6.14 -26.70
N GLN A 19 11.07 -5.97 -26.90
CA GLN A 19 11.65 -5.62 -28.20
C GLN A 19 11.49 -6.79 -29.17
N THR A 20 10.61 -6.67 -30.16
CA THR A 20 10.55 -7.58 -31.31
C THR A 20 11.14 -6.92 -32.56
N THR A 21 12.22 -7.49 -33.07
CA THR A 21 12.75 -7.23 -34.41
C THR A 21 11.84 -7.90 -35.45
N VAL A 22 11.31 -7.13 -36.40
CA VAL A 22 10.40 -7.61 -37.46
C VAL A 22 11.17 -7.90 -38.76
N PRO A 23 11.01 -9.07 -39.41
CA PRO A 23 11.38 -9.28 -40.79
C PRO A 23 10.22 -8.93 -41.75
N LEU A 24 10.56 -8.33 -42.89
CA LEU A 24 9.64 -7.86 -43.93
C LEU A 24 8.97 -9.03 -44.69
N GLY A 25 7.63 -9.02 -44.73
CA GLY A 25 6.73 -9.90 -45.51
C GLY A 25 5.41 -9.19 -45.84
N PRO A 26 4.61 -9.67 -46.82
CA PRO A 26 3.97 -8.80 -47.81
C PRO A 26 2.66 -8.11 -47.37
N VAL A 27 2.40 -7.01 -48.07
CA VAL A 27 1.31 -6.03 -47.97
C VAL A 27 -0.07 -6.65 -47.71
N GLN A 28 -0.60 -6.41 -46.51
CA GLN A 28 -2.03 -6.47 -46.21
C GLN A 28 -2.55 -5.04 -45.92
N THR A 29 -3.87 -4.91 -45.93
CA THR A 29 -4.66 -3.69 -46.20
C THR A 29 -4.41 -2.50 -45.25
N ARG A 30 -3.92 -1.37 -45.78
CA ARG A 30 -3.63 -0.12 -45.04
C ARG A 30 -4.78 0.46 -44.19
N HIS A 31 -6.02 0.09 -44.45
CA HIS A 31 -7.18 0.59 -43.68
C HIS A 31 -7.45 -0.18 -42.38
N SER A 32 -7.12 -1.47 -42.30
CA SER A 32 -7.23 -2.24 -41.05
C SER A 32 -6.08 -1.93 -40.09
N ASP A 33 -4.88 -1.68 -40.65
CA ASP A 33 -3.68 -1.36 -39.87
C ASP A 33 -3.78 0.02 -39.24
N GLY A 34 -4.22 1.06 -39.96
CA GLY A 34 -4.39 2.40 -39.37
C GLY A 34 -5.49 2.46 -38.29
N LEU A 35 -6.50 1.58 -38.35
CA LEU A 35 -7.53 1.47 -37.32
C LEU A 35 -7.02 0.69 -36.09
N GLN A 36 -6.17 -0.32 -36.29
CA GLN A 36 -5.46 -1.04 -35.22
C GLN A 36 -4.39 -0.17 -34.55
N GLU A 37 -3.72 0.68 -35.31
CA GLU A 37 -2.68 1.62 -34.85
C GLU A 37 -3.31 2.78 -34.07
N ALA A 38 -4.42 3.35 -34.54
CA ALA A 38 -5.22 4.31 -33.77
C ALA A 38 -5.87 3.69 -32.52
N LYS A 39 -6.31 2.42 -32.59
CA LYS A 39 -6.79 1.62 -31.44
C LYS A 39 -5.69 1.21 -30.45
N ARG A 40 -4.41 1.47 -30.72
CA ARG A 40 -3.33 1.30 -29.74
C ARG A 40 -2.93 2.63 -29.11
N MET A 41 -3.39 3.77 -29.64
CA MET A 41 -3.09 5.08 -29.09
C MET A 41 -3.87 5.37 -27.81
N GLY A 42 -5.13 4.93 -27.69
CA GLY A 42 -5.95 5.17 -26.49
C GLY A 42 -5.41 4.43 -25.27
N TYR A 43 -5.21 3.12 -25.39
CA TYR A 43 -4.64 2.28 -24.33
C TYR A 43 -3.19 2.69 -23.99
N SER A 44 -2.36 3.01 -24.98
CA SER A 44 -0.99 3.49 -24.73
C SER A 44 -0.98 4.83 -23.99
N ALA A 45 -1.78 5.81 -24.43
CA ALA A 45 -1.89 7.10 -23.75
C ALA A 45 -2.47 6.96 -22.34
N PHE A 46 -3.41 6.03 -22.15
CA PHE A 46 -3.91 5.66 -20.84
C PHE A 46 -2.80 5.08 -19.94
N LEU A 47 -1.96 4.17 -20.45
CA LEU A 47 -0.83 3.64 -19.68
C LEU A 47 0.20 4.72 -19.34
N GLU A 48 0.52 5.62 -20.27
CA GLU A 48 1.38 6.78 -20.01
C GLU A 48 0.81 7.65 -18.89
N ARG A 49 -0.49 7.94 -18.94
CA ARG A 49 -1.20 8.70 -17.90
C ARG A 49 -1.15 8.00 -16.53
N MET A 50 -1.31 6.68 -16.50
CA MET A 50 -1.18 5.91 -15.27
C MET A 50 0.27 5.85 -14.76
N GLY A 51 1.25 5.92 -15.66
CA GLY A 51 2.65 6.12 -15.32
C GLY A 51 2.88 7.41 -14.54
N GLU A 52 2.26 8.52 -14.95
CA GLU A 52 2.35 9.81 -14.25
C GLU A 52 1.77 9.72 -12.82
N VAL A 53 0.62 9.07 -12.63
CA VAL A 53 0.05 8.82 -11.30
C VAL A 53 1.01 7.99 -10.45
N ASN A 54 1.57 6.92 -11.02
CA ASN A 54 2.51 6.05 -10.34
C ASN A 54 3.79 6.79 -9.91
N ASP A 55 4.33 7.66 -10.76
CA ASP A 55 5.51 8.46 -10.46
C ASP A 55 5.28 9.43 -9.28
N LEU A 56 4.10 10.07 -9.23
CA LEU A 56 3.71 10.90 -8.07
C LEU A 56 3.63 10.10 -6.78
N LEU A 57 3.05 8.90 -6.83
CA LEU A 57 2.96 8.00 -5.68
C LEU A 57 4.33 7.47 -5.26
N ASN A 58 5.23 7.19 -6.20
CA ASN A 58 6.60 6.79 -5.93
C ASN A 58 7.43 7.91 -5.30
N ALA A 59 7.25 9.15 -5.79
CA ALA A 59 7.84 10.34 -5.17
C ALA A 59 7.34 10.53 -3.73
N LYS A 60 6.05 10.29 -3.47
CA LYS A 60 5.51 10.28 -2.09
C LYS A 60 6.18 9.18 -1.26
N SER A 61 6.27 7.96 -1.78
CA SER A 61 6.86 6.81 -1.08
C SER A 61 8.32 7.07 -0.69
N ILE A 62 9.15 7.63 -1.59
CA ILE A 62 10.57 7.90 -1.26
C ILE A 62 10.70 8.98 -0.19
N LEU A 63 9.85 10.02 -0.21
CA LEU A 63 9.80 11.03 0.84
C LEU A 63 9.31 10.46 2.18
N SER A 64 8.39 9.49 2.16
CA SER A 64 7.93 8.76 3.35
C SER A 64 9.03 7.87 3.93
N TRP A 65 9.78 7.17 3.07
CA TRP A 65 10.94 6.39 3.47
C TRP A 65 12.00 7.28 4.13
N ASP A 66 12.38 8.38 3.47
CA ASP A 66 13.40 9.31 3.98
C ASP A 66 13.01 9.89 5.34
N ALA A 67 11.72 10.20 5.54
CA ALA A 67 11.18 10.71 6.80
C ALA A 67 11.37 9.74 7.98
N LYS A 68 11.51 8.45 7.69
CA LYS A 68 11.62 7.36 8.67
C LYS A 68 13.04 6.81 8.82
N THR A 69 14.00 7.30 8.02
CA THR A 69 15.37 6.77 7.98
C THR A 69 16.45 7.86 8.09
N MET A 70 16.45 8.83 7.18
CA MET A 70 17.57 9.77 7.00
C MET A 70 17.24 11.23 7.34
N MET A 71 15.94 11.59 7.33
CA MET A 71 15.51 12.98 7.49
C MET A 71 15.89 13.57 8.85
N PRO A 72 16.49 14.78 8.89
CA PRO A 72 16.71 15.50 10.15
C PRO A 72 15.38 15.84 10.87
N PRO A 73 15.36 15.87 12.23
CA PRO A 73 14.12 16.11 12.99
C PRO A 73 13.40 17.43 12.64
N GLY A 74 14.14 18.49 12.28
CA GLY A 74 13.57 19.79 11.91
C GLY A 74 12.83 19.81 10.56
N GLY A 75 12.86 18.72 9.79
CA GLY A 75 12.17 18.61 8.50
C GLY A 75 10.71 18.17 8.56
N ALA A 76 10.18 17.81 9.75
CA ALA A 76 8.89 17.15 9.89
C ALA A 76 7.72 17.94 9.27
N ASP A 77 7.60 19.24 9.59
CA ASP A 77 6.47 20.06 9.14
C ASP A 77 6.46 20.28 7.62
N THR A 78 7.64 20.52 7.02
CA THR A 78 7.75 20.72 5.58
C THR A 78 7.58 19.41 4.82
N ARG A 79 8.09 18.30 5.36
CA ARG A 79 7.86 16.96 4.81
C ARG A 79 6.38 16.58 4.80
N ALA A 80 5.66 16.87 5.89
CA ALA A 80 4.22 16.63 5.96
C ALA A 80 3.46 17.38 4.85
N LYS A 81 3.83 18.65 4.58
CA LYS A 81 3.25 19.45 3.49
C LYS A 81 3.57 18.86 2.11
N GLN A 82 4.81 18.45 1.86
CA GLN A 82 5.20 17.80 0.59
C GLN A 82 4.39 16.53 0.33
N LEU A 83 4.25 15.67 1.34
CA LEU A 83 3.45 14.44 1.24
C LEU A 83 1.98 14.75 0.96
N ALA A 84 1.39 15.73 1.66
CA ALA A 84 0.01 16.15 1.44
C ALA A 84 -0.20 16.67 0.01
N THR A 85 0.72 17.51 -0.50
CA THR A 85 0.66 18.00 -1.89
C THR A 85 0.69 16.85 -2.89
N LEU A 86 1.62 15.89 -2.76
CA LEU A 86 1.72 14.76 -3.67
C LEU A 86 0.48 13.86 -3.62
N THR A 87 -0.10 13.65 -2.43
CA THR A 87 -1.35 12.90 -2.29
C THR A 87 -2.50 13.56 -3.04
N VAL A 88 -2.66 14.87 -2.93
CA VAL A 88 -3.71 15.61 -3.66
C VAL A 88 -3.46 15.56 -5.16
N LEU A 89 -2.23 15.82 -5.60
CA LEU A 89 -1.89 15.78 -7.03
C LEU A 89 -2.13 14.39 -7.64
N ALA A 90 -1.70 13.32 -6.99
CA ALA A 90 -1.92 11.96 -7.49
C ALA A 90 -3.42 11.62 -7.61
N ARG A 91 -4.22 12.01 -6.60
CA ARG A 91 -5.67 11.83 -6.63
C ARG A 91 -6.31 12.63 -7.76
N ASP A 92 -6.06 13.93 -7.83
CA ASP A 92 -6.67 14.82 -8.81
C ASP A 92 -6.34 14.37 -10.23
N HIS A 93 -5.11 13.92 -10.43
CA HIS A 93 -4.64 13.36 -11.69
C HIS A 93 -5.33 12.04 -12.05
N LEU A 94 -5.55 11.14 -11.08
CA LEU A 94 -6.29 9.90 -11.27
C LEU A 94 -7.76 10.15 -11.66
N VAL A 95 -8.44 11.08 -10.99
CA VAL A 95 -9.88 11.32 -11.21
C VAL A 95 -10.20 12.36 -12.28
N ALA A 96 -9.17 12.97 -12.89
CA ALA A 96 -9.32 14.00 -13.91
C ALA A 96 -10.18 13.53 -15.10
N ASP A 97 -10.91 14.48 -15.71
CA ASP A 97 -11.73 14.23 -16.92
C ASP A 97 -10.93 13.57 -18.05
N GLU A 98 -9.69 14.00 -18.23
CA GLU A 98 -8.78 13.43 -19.21
C GLU A 98 -8.48 11.95 -18.94
N THR A 99 -8.15 11.59 -17.69
CA THR A 99 -7.86 10.21 -17.29
C THR A 99 -9.09 9.33 -17.46
N ARG A 100 -10.28 9.82 -17.09
CA ARG A 100 -11.55 9.10 -17.30
C ARG A 100 -11.86 8.86 -18.76
N ARG A 101 -11.65 9.87 -19.62
CA ARG A 101 -11.82 9.76 -21.08
C ARG A 101 -10.85 8.75 -21.69
N LEU A 102 -9.58 8.76 -21.27
CA LEU A 102 -8.57 7.79 -21.73
C LEU A 102 -8.91 6.37 -21.29
N LEU A 103 -9.42 6.19 -20.06
CA LEU A 103 -9.88 4.91 -19.57
C LEU A 103 -11.07 4.37 -20.38
N GLU A 104 -12.06 5.21 -20.70
CA GLU A 104 -13.20 4.79 -21.55
C GLU A 104 -12.74 4.34 -22.95
N GLN A 105 -11.76 5.01 -23.53
CA GLN A 105 -11.15 4.61 -24.81
C GLN A 105 -10.42 3.27 -24.68
N ALA A 106 -9.60 3.12 -23.64
CA ALA A 106 -8.88 1.88 -23.31
C ALA A 106 -9.83 0.69 -23.09
N GLU A 107 -10.94 0.88 -22.38
CA GLU A 107 -11.97 -0.16 -22.19
C GLU A 107 -12.64 -0.56 -23.52
N ALA A 108 -12.95 0.41 -24.38
CA ALA A 108 -13.53 0.13 -25.70
C ALA A 108 -12.56 -0.63 -26.62
N GLU A 109 -11.27 -0.30 -26.57
CA GLU A 109 -10.22 -0.96 -27.35
C GLU A 109 -9.96 -2.40 -26.87
N THR A 110 -10.09 -2.64 -25.56
CA THR A 110 -9.79 -3.94 -24.93
C THR A 110 -11.02 -4.86 -24.82
N THR A 111 -12.21 -4.41 -25.24
CA THR A 111 -13.48 -5.15 -25.09
C THR A 111 -13.46 -6.54 -25.74
N THR A 112 -12.73 -6.72 -26.85
CA THR A 112 -12.64 -8.01 -27.54
C THR A 112 -11.63 -8.98 -26.93
N LEU A 113 -10.84 -8.54 -25.94
CA LEU A 113 -9.88 -9.39 -25.24
C LEU A 113 -10.58 -10.27 -24.19
N ALA A 114 -9.91 -11.36 -23.82
CA ALA A 114 -10.33 -12.22 -22.71
C ALA A 114 -10.52 -11.40 -21.43
N SER A 115 -11.52 -11.72 -20.62
CA SER A 115 -11.87 -10.95 -19.43
C SER A 115 -10.77 -10.88 -18.38
N ASP A 116 -9.89 -11.87 -18.37
CA ASP A 116 -8.71 -12.01 -17.51
C ASP A 116 -7.41 -11.53 -18.19
N SER A 117 -7.50 -10.89 -19.37
CA SER A 117 -6.34 -10.23 -19.97
C SER A 117 -5.78 -9.15 -19.05
N VAL A 118 -4.48 -8.93 -19.14
CA VAL A 118 -3.77 -7.91 -18.34
C VAL A 118 -4.38 -6.53 -18.61
N GLU A 119 -4.69 -6.25 -19.86
CA GLU A 119 -5.23 -4.96 -20.30
C GLU A 119 -6.60 -4.68 -19.70
N ARG A 120 -7.52 -5.65 -19.76
CA ARG A 120 -8.85 -5.50 -19.14
C ARG A 120 -8.77 -5.43 -17.62
N THR A 121 -7.84 -6.16 -17.01
CA THR A 121 -7.60 -6.11 -15.56
C THR A 121 -7.13 -4.73 -15.12
N ILE A 122 -6.17 -4.13 -15.84
CA ILE A 122 -5.68 -2.77 -15.55
C ILE A 122 -6.83 -1.76 -15.66
N CYS A 123 -7.62 -1.81 -16.74
CA CYS A 123 -8.76 -0.91 -16.90
C CYS A 123 -9.76 -1.04 -15.74
N ALA A 124 -10.13 -2.28 -15.37
CA ALA A 124 -11.07 -2.54 -14.27
C ALA A 124 -10.55 -2.01 -12.92
N GLN A 125 -9.26 -2.23 -12.60
CA GLN A 125 -8.66 -1.75 -11.35
C GLN A 125 -8.61 -0.22 -11.29
N VAL A 126 -8.27 0.46 -12.39
CA VAL A 126 -8.25 1.92 -12.42
C VAL A 126 -9.67 2.49 -12.37
N ARG A 127 -10.65 1.87 -13.04
CA ARG A 127 -12.07 2.24 -12.94
C ARG A 127 -12.54 2.20 -11.49
N GLU A 128 -12.26 1.10 -10.79
CA GLU A 128 -12.61 0.91 -9.39
C GLU A 128 -11.93 1.96 -8.49
N ALA A 129 -10.65 2.26 -8.73
CA ALA A 129 -9.93 3.29 -7.98
C ALA A 129 -10.54 4.70 -8.18
N ILE A 130 -10.90 5.06 -9.42
CA ILE A 130 -11.57 6.33 -9.73
C ILE A 130 -12.92 6.41 -9.03
N GLU A 131 -13.75 5.38 -9.15
CA GLU A 131 -15.07 5.34 -8.53
C GLU A 131 -14.99 5.47 -7.00
N TYR A 132 -14.09 4.70 -6.37
CA TYR A 132 -13.82 4.81 -4.94
C TYR A 132 -13.49 6.24 -4.54
N HIS A 133 -12.59 6.88 -5.27
CA HIS A 133 -12.16 8.23 -4.96
C HIS A 133 -13.24 9.27 -5.22
N LEU A 134 -14.09 9.12 -6.24
CA LEU A 134 -15.18 10.04 -6.53
C LEU A 134 -16.36 9.91 -5.56
N ARG A 135 -16.58 8.72 -4.99
CA ARG A 135 -17.64 8.48 -4.00
C ARG A 135 -17.43 9.22 -2.69
N ILE A 136 -16.18 9.49 -2.31
CA ILE A 136 -15.85 10.10 -1.03
C ILE A 136 -15.75 11.63 -1.17
N PRO A 137 -16.58 12.41 -0.44
CA PRO A 137 -16.53 13.86 -0.48
C PRO A 137 -15.19 14.41 0.03
N ALA A 138 -14.67 15.46 -0.63
CA ALA A 138 -13.42 16.11 -0.22
C ALA A 138 -13.46 16.63 1.22
N ALA A 139 -14.62 17.13 1.67
CA ALA A 139 -14.81 17.59 3.05
C ALA A 139 -14.61 16.47 4.08
N LEU A 140 -15.09 15.25 3.78
CA LEU A 140 -14.94 14.09 4.66
C LEU A 140 -13.48 13.65 4.75
N VAL A 141 -12.78 13.63 3.61
CA VAL A 141 -11.32 13.36 3.56
C VAL A 141 -10.54 14.38 4.40
N HIS A 142 -10.84 15.67 4.26
CA HIS A 142 -10.19 16.74 5.01
C HIS A 142 -10.43 16.58 6.52
N LYS A 143 -11.69 16.40 6.93
CA LYS A 143 -12.08 16.24 8.33
C LYS A 143 -11.39 15.02 8.97
N ARG A 144 -11.33 13.89 8.27
CA ARG A 144 -10.60 12.70 8.71
C ARG A 144 -9.10 12.95 8.88
N ALA A 145 -8.47 13.68 7.95
CA ALA A 145 -7.05 14.02 8.05
C ALA A 145 -6.76 14.92 9.28
N GLU A 146 -7.63 15.90 9.53
CA GLU A 146 -7.54 16.79 10.68
C GLU A 146 -7.67 16.02 12.01
N VAL A 147 -8.75 15.23 12.15
CA VAL A 147 -8.99 14.40 13.35
C VAL A 147 -7.86 13.40 13.56
N GLY A 148 -7.36 12.79 12.49
CA GLY A 148 -6.20 11.90 12.56
C GLY A 148 -4.95 12.59 13.11
N SER A 149 -4.63 13.79 12.64
CA SER A 149 -3.45 14.54 13.08
C SER A 149 -3.53 14.97 14.55
N ILE A 150 -4.67 15.52 14.95
CA ILE A 150 -4.93 15.94 16.34
C ILE A 150 -4.96 14.71 17.25
N GLY A 151 -5.64 13.65 16.81
CA GLY A 151 -5.83 12.43 17.57
C GLY A 151 -4.54 11.70 17.87
N GLN A 152 -3.55 11.74 16.97
CA GLN A 152 -2.22 11.17 17.23
C GLN A 152 -1.51 11.84 18.42
N HIS A 153 -1.59 13.17 18.52
CA HIS A 153 -1.00 13.90 19.65
C HIS A 153 -1.71 13.59 20.97
N ILE A 154 -3.05 13.56 20.95
CA ILE A 154 -3.85 13.23 22.13
C ILE A 154 -3.58 11.79 22.58
N TRP A 155 -3.59 10.85 21.64
CA TRP A 155 -3.29 9.43 21.89
C TRP A 155 -1.91 9.25 22.52
N ALA A 156 -0.88 9.95 22.03
CA ALA A 156 0.49 9.76 22.51
C ALA A 156 0.61 10.12 23.99
N LYS A 157 -0.02 11.24 24.39
CA LYS A 157 -0.10 11.68 25.78
C LYS A 157 -0.97 10.74 26.61
N ALA A 158 -2.20 10.46 26.16
CA ALA A 158 -3.15 9.58 26.82
C ALA A 158 -2.57 8.19 27.10
N ARG A 159 -1.83 7.62 26.14
CA ARG A 159 -1.16 6.32 26.32
C ARG A 159 -0.05 6.37 27.36
N ALA A 160 0.74 7.44 27.39
CA ALA A 160 1.82 7.61 28.38
C ALA A 160 1.26 7.78 29.80
N GLU A 161 0.09 8.41 29.93
CA GLU A 161 -0.58 8.70 31.20
C GLU A 161 -1.61 7.63 31.59
N ASN A 162 -1.83 6.62 30.76
CA ASN A 162 -2.88 5.61 30.90
C ASN A 162 -4.30 6.24 31.05
N ASP A 163 -4.55 7.33 30.32
CA ASP A 163 -5.79 8.11 30.36
C ASP A 163 -6.64 7.87 29.11
N PHE A 164 -7.44 6.79 29.14
CA PHE A 164 -8.38 6.51 28.05
C PHE A 164 -9.47 7.58 27.91
N ALA A 165 -9.89 8.22 29.01
CA ALA A 165 -10.96 9.21 28.98
C ALA A 165 -10.58 10.44 28.15
N ALA A 166 -9.30 10.85 28.18
CA ALA A 166 -8.79 11.90 27.31
C ALA A 166 -8.81 11.54 25.81
N PHE A 167 -8.71 10.25 25.47
CA PHE A 167 -8.71 9.78 24.07
C PHE A 167 -10.11 9.40 23.55
N ALA A 168 -11.03 9.00 24.42
CA ALA A 168 -12.34 8.49 24.03
C ALA A 168 -13.12 9.40 23.06
N PRO A 169 -13.19 10.74 23.23
CA PRO A 169 -13.93 11.60 22.30
C PRO A 169 -13.35 11.60 20.87
N VAL A 170 -12.02 11.54 20.76
CA VAL A 170 -11.33 11.46 19.46
C VAL A 170 -11.62 10.11 18.79
N LEU A 171 -11.65 9.03 19.58
CA LEU A 171 -11.96 7.70 19.07
C LEU A 171 -13.42 7.61 18.57
N GLU A 172 -14.37 8.19 19.30
CA GLU A 172 -15.78 8.29 18.89
C GLU A 172 -15.90 9.02 17.54
N GLU A 173 -15.33 10.23 17.43
CA GLU A 173 -15.33 10.99 16.17
C GLU A 173 -14.64 10.20 15.03
N THR A 174 -13.56 9.47 15.34
CA THR A 174 -12.90 8.61 14.36
C THR A 174 -13.80 7.46 13.88
N ILE A 175 -14.57 6.84 14.77
CA ILE A 175 -15.51 5.77 14.41
C ILE A 175 -16.64 6.32 13.53
N GLU A 176 -17.24 7.44 13.91
CA GLU A 176 -18.31 8.11 13.15
C GLU A 176 -17.83 8.44 11.73
N LEU A 177 -16.65 9.06 11.60
CA LEU A 177 -16.07 9.35 10.29
C LEU A 177 -15.81 8.09 9.45
N ASN A 178 -15.40 6.98 10.06
CA ASN A 178 -15.24 5.72 9.32
C ASN A 178 -16.58 5.11 8.91
N GLN A 179 -17.64 5.27 9.70
CA GLN A 179 -18.99 4.86 9.31
C GLN A 179 -19.49 5.70 8.13
N GLU A 180 -19.35 7.03 8.18
CA GLU A 180 -19.67 7.90 7.05
C GLU A 180 -18.88 7.54 5.79
N MET A 181 -17.60 7.20 5.93
CA MET A 181 -16.77 6.71 4.82
C MET A 181 -17.34 5.42 4.22
N ALA A 182 -17.77 4.48 5.06
CA ALA A 182 -18.36 3.22 4.60
C ALA A 182 -19.65 3.47 3.79
N GLU A 183 -20.51 4.36 4.26
CA GLU A 183 -21.73 4.77 3.51
C GLU A 183 -21.39 5.41 2.16
N CYS A 184 -20.36 6.25 2.10
CA CYS A 184 -19.92 6.87 0.84
C CYS A 184 -19.39 5.81 -0.14
N ILE A 185 -18.54 4.89 0.33
CA ILE A 185 -17.92 3.85 -0.50
C ILE A 185 -18.97 2.86 -1.03
N GLY A 186 -19.94 2.51 -0.18
CA GLY A 186 -20.99 1.53 -0.44
C GLY A 186 -20.59 0.10 -0.05
N TYR A 187 -21.56 -0.68 0.41
CA TYR A 187 -21.42 -2.09 0.79
C TYR A 187 -22.75 -2.83 0.58
N GLU A 188 -22.68 -4.15 0.47
CA GLU A 188 -23.88 -4.99 0.29
C GLU A 188 -24.48 -5.44 1.62
N GLU A 189 -23.66 -5.96 2.53
CA GLU A 189 -24.14 -6.61 3.76
C GLU A 189 -23.71 -5.89 5.03
N HIS A 190 -22.42 -5.54 5.14
CA HIS A 190 -21.88 -4.97 6.37
C HIS A 190 -20.98 -3.74 6.08
N PRO A 191 -21.10 -2.62 6.82
CA PRO A 191 -20.32 -1.40 6.56
C PRO A 191 -18.80 -1.59 6.67
N TYR A 192 -18.37 -2.56 7.47
CA TYR A 192 -16.95 -2.92 7.56
C TYR A 192 -16.39 -3.46 6.23
N ASP A 193 -17.21 -4.07 5.38
CA ASP A 193 -16.77 -4.60 4.07
C ASP A 193 -16.29 -3.47 3.16
N ALA A 194 -16.97 -2.31 3.18
CA ALA A 194 -16.55 -1.11 2.46
C ALA A 194 -15.14 -0.65 2.88
N LEU A 195 -14.87 -0.65 4.20
CA LEU A 195 -13.59 -0.24 4.77
C LEU A 195 -12.48 -1.26 4.52
N MET A 196 -12.82 -2.55 4.49
CA MET A 196 -11.89 -3.65 4.24
C MET A 196 -11.48 -3.75 2.77
N SER A 197 -12.38 -3.41 1.84
CA SER A 197 -12.20 -3.62 0.40
C SER A 197 -10.88 -3.08 -0.19
N ARG A 198 -10.32 -2.02 0.40
CA ARG A 198 -9.03 -1.43 -0.03
C ARG A 198 -7.80 -2.18 0.49
N PHE A 199 -7.96 -2.92 1.57
CA PHE A 199 -6.89 -3.70 2.19
C PHE A 199 -6.88 -5.13 1.65
N GLU A 200 -8.06 -5.74 1.54
CA GLU A 200 -8.21 -7.12 1.08
C GLU A 200 -9.43 -7.22 0.15
N PRO A 201 -9.26 -6.97 -1.16
CA PRO A 201 -10.37 -6.98 -2.12
C PRO A 201 -11.08 -8.34 -2.17
N GLY A 202 -12.40 -8.33 -1.98
CA GLY A 202 -13.25 -9.52 -1.99
C GLY A 202 -13.48 -10.17 -0.63
N GLU A 203 -12.74 -9.79 0.41
CA GLU A 203 -13.01 -10.25 1.78
C GLU A 203 -14.16 -9.49 2.42
N THR A 204 -14.96 -10.21 3.21
CA THR A 204 -16.17 -9.71 3.86
C THR A 204 -16.26 -10.21 5.30
N VAL A 205 -17.09 -9.59 6.12
CA VAL A 205 -17.42 -10.11 7.45
C VAL A 205 -17.95 -11.55 7.36
N ARG A 206 -18.73 -11.87 6.32
CA ARG A 206 -19.27 -13.21 6.08
C ARG A 206 -18.19 -14.26 5.85
N SER A 207 -17.13 -13.96 5.09
CA SER A 207 -16.00 -14.88 4.86
C SER A 207 -15.06 -14.96 6.07
N LEU A 208 -14.86 -13.84 6.77
CA LEU A 208 -13.94 -13.76 7.91
C LEU A 208 -14.45 -14.51 9.15
N GLN A 209 -15.76 -14.46 9.45
CA GLN A 209 -16.33 -15.12 10.62
C GLN A 209 -16.00 -16.64 10.71
N PRO A 210 -16.27 -17.47 9.67
CA PRO A 210 -15.93 -18.89 9.72
C PRO A 210 -14.41 -19.13 9.75
N LEU A 211 -13.61 -18.30 9.07
CA LEU A 211 -12.15 -18.38 9.13
C LEU A 211 -11.63 -18.20 10.57
N PHE A 212 -12.07 -17.13 11.25
CA PHE A 212 -11.69 -16.87 12.64
C PHE A 212 -12.19 -17.93 13.61
N ALA A 213 -13.36 -18.53 13.34
CA ALA A 213 -13.87 -19.64 14.14
C ALA A 213 -12.95 -20.88 14.01
N SER A 214 -12.55 -21.24 12.80
CA SER A 214 -11.64 -22.36 12.55
C SER A 214 -10.25 -22.13 13.16
N LEU A 215 -9.70 -20.92 13.01
CA LEU A 215 -8.44 -20.55 13.66
C LEU A 215 -8.53 -20.62 15.18
N ARG A 216 -9.63 -20.16 15.78
CA ARG A 216 -9.84 -20.23 17.23
C ARG A 216 -9.90 -21.68 17.70
N GLU A 217 -10.63 -22.54 17.00
CA GLU A 217 -10.75 -23.96 17.32
C GLU A 217 -9.39 -24.67 17.30
N GLY A 218 -8.54 -24.38 16.30
CA GLY A 218 -7.22 -24.98 16.18
C GLY A 218 -6.16 -24.38 17.12
N LEU A 219 -6.14 -23.05 17.28
CA LEU A 219 -5.09 -22.36 18.03
C LEU A 219 -5.28 -22.46 19.56
N LEU A 220 -6.51 -22.48 20.08
CA LEU A 220 -6.72 -22.54 21.54
C LEU A 220 -6.15 -23.82 22.18
N PRO A 221 -6.39 -25.03 21.65
CA PRO A 221 -5.77 -26.25 22.17
C PRO A 221 -4.25 -26.24 22.03
N LEU A 222 -3.72 -25.70 20.92
CA LEU A 222 -2.28 -25.61 20.69
C LEU A 222 -1.59 -24.70 21.70
N VAL A 223 -2.14 -23.49 21.92
CA VAL A 223 -1.62 -22.54 22.92
C VAL A 223 -1.68 -23.14 24.33
N LYS A 224 -2.77 -23.85 24.66
CA LYS A 224 -2.89 -24.56 25.94
C LYS A 224 -1.82 -25.64 26.09
N ALA A 225 -1.67 -26.50 25.07
CA ALA A 225 -0.70 -27.59 25.10
C ALA A 225 0.74 -27.08 25.21
N ILE A 226 1.09 -25.99 24.52
CA ILE A 226 2.39 -25.32 24.63
C ILE A 226 2.59 -24.73 26.03
N GLY A 227 1.57 -24.07 26.59
CA GLY A 227 1.65 -23.48 27.94
C GLY A 227 1.80 -24.49 29.07
N GLU A 228 1.45 -25.76 28.84
CA GLU A 228 1.66 -26.88 29.76
C GLU A 228 3.07 -27.50 29.67
N GLN A 229 3.87 -27.12 28.67
CA GLN A 229 5.25 -27.58 28.53
C GLN A 229 6.24 -26.71 29.31
N GLU A 230 7.42 -27.29 29.60
CA GLU A 230 8.55 -26.52 30.10
C GLU A 230 8.98 -25.47 29.06
N SER A 231 9.19 -24.23 29.52
CA SER A 231 9.65 -23.16 28.64
C SER A 231 11.06 -23.46 28.10
N PRO A 232 11.31 -23.24 26.79
CA PRO A 232 12.64 -23.43 26.25
C PRO A 232 13.61 -22.42 26.88
N ARG A 233 14.88 -22.81 26.95
CA ARG A 233 15.96 -21.90 27.31
C ARG A 233 15.98 -20.71 26.35
N VAL A 234 15.97 -19.46 26.87
CA VAL A 234 16.03 -18.23 26.05
C VAL A 234 17.15 -17.25 26.43
N ASP A 235 17.91 -17.49 27.51
CA ASP A 235 18.97 -16.57 27.98
C ASP A 235 20.05 -16.28 26.94
N PHE A 236 20.23 -17.16 25.94
CA PHE A 236 21.18 -16.93 24.87
C PHE A 236 20.74 -15.82 23.90
N LEU A 237 19.45 -15.46 23.90
CA LEU A 237 18.88 -14.37 23.09
C LEU A 237 19.11 -12.98 23.73
N GLU A 238 19.49 -12.94 25.00
CA GLU A 238 19.75 -11.72 25.79
C GLU A 238 21.24 -11.38 25.92
N ARG A 239 22.09 -12.04 25.14
CA ARG A 239 23.52 -11.77 25.12
C ARG A 239 23.82 -10.50 24.32
N SER A 240 25.09 -10.08 24.35
CA SER A 240 25.55 -8.99 23.49
C SER A 240 25.64 -9.44 22.02
N PHE A 241 24.98 -8.69 21.14
CA PHE A 241 25.02 -8.85 19.69
C PHE A 241 25.45 -7.53 19.04
N PRO A 242 26.70 -7.41 18.55
CA PRO A 242 27.17 -6.18 17.91
C PRO A 242 26.29 -5.77 16.74
N VAL A 243 25.87 -4.50 16.69
CA VAL A 243 24.93 -3.97 15.70
C VAL A 243 25.41 -4.23 14.27
N GLU A 244 26.68 -4.01 13.98
CA GLU A 244 27.26 -4.19 12.66
C GLU A 244 27.21 -5.67 12.23
N ALA A 245 27.41 -6.59 13.15
CA ALA A 245 27.31 -8.02 12.89
C ALA A 245 25.87 -8.45 12.63
N GLN A 246 24.90 -7.86 13.33
CA GLN A 246 23.47 -8.10 13.10
C GLN A 246 23.06 -7.63 11.70
N LEU A 247 23.45 -6.42 11.30
CA LEU A 247 23.15 -5.87 9.97
C LEU A 247 23.82 -6.66 8.85
N ALA A 248 25.09 -7.04 9.02
CA ALA A 248 25.80 -7.89 8.07
C ALA A 248 25.15 -9.27 7.92
N PHE A 249 24.66 -9.85 9.03
CA PHE A 249 23.94 -11.12 9.00
C PHE A 249 22.57 -10.98 8.32
N ALA A 250 21.81 -9.92 8.64
CA ALA A 250 20.50 -9.66 8.06
C ALA A 250 20.58 -9.52 6.53
N ILE A 251 21.50 -8.71 6.01
CA ILE A 251 21.65 -8.54 4.56
C ILE A 251 22.11 -9.83 3.88
N LYS A 252 23.02 -10.59 4.52
CA LYS A 252 23.46 -11.90 4.02
C LYS A 252 22.30 -12.89 3.92
N MET A 253 21.42 -12.91 4.92
CA MET A 253 20.24 -13.79 4.91
C MET A 253 19.21 -13.35 3.87
N ALA A 254 18.96 -12.04 3.74
CA ALA A 254 18.09 -11.50 2.70
C ALA A 254 18.60 -11.89 1.30
N SER A 255 19.89 -11.69 1.01
CA SER A 255 20.48 -12.09 -0.28
C SER A 255 20.41 -13.60 -0.51
N LYS A 256 20.56 -14.42 0.53
CA LYS A 256 20.41 -15.88 0.42
C LYS A 256 18.97 -16.29 0.05
N LEU A 257 17.97 -15.51 0.46
CA LEU A 257 16.57 -15.69 0.07
C LEU A 257 16.23 -15.11 -1.31
N GLY A 258 17.19 -14.46 -1.98
CA GLY A 258 17.03 -13.89 -3.32
C GLY A 258 16.78 -12.38 -3.35
N TYR A 259 16.96 -11.68 -2.23
CA TYR A 259 16.90 -10.21 -2.24
C TYR A 259 18.08 -9.61 -3.01
N ASP A 260 17.75 -8.88 -4.06
CA ASP A 260 18.70 -8.21 -4.96
C ASP A 260 19.15 -6.87 -4.35
N THR A 261 20.40 -6.81 -3.90
CA THR A 261 21.00 -5.63 -3.28
C THR A 261 21.43 -4.56 -4.30
N ASP A 262 21.40 -4.84 -5.60
CA ASP A 262 21.59 -3.83 -6.65
C ASP A 262 20.28 -3.08 -6.93
N ARG A 263 19.14 -3.66 -6.53
CA ARG A 263 17.78 -3.11 -6.70
C ARG A 263 17.10 -2.81 -5.36
N GLY A 264 17.88 -2.70 -4.29
CA GLY A 264 17.37 -2.54 -2.95
C GLY A 264 18.46 -2.25 -1.92
N ARG A 265 18.05 -1.95 -0.68
CA ARG A 265 18.96 -1.73 0.45
C ARG A 265 18.26 -1.98 1.78
N LEU A 266 19.08 -2.20 2.81
CA LEU A 266 18.68 -2.32 4.20
C LEU A 266 19.10 -1.08 4.99
N ASP A 267 18.16 -0.49 5.73
CA ASP A 267 18.38 0.69 6.58
C ASP A 267 17.81 0.51 7.98
N LEU A 268 18.27 1.36 8.91
CA LEU A 268 17.71 1.43 10.25
C LEU A 268 16.47 2.34 10.31
N THR A 269 15.48 1.94 11.12
CA THR A 269 14.27 2.70 11.44
C THR A 269 13.82 2.39 12.87
N VAL A 270 12.85 3.15 13.38
CA VAL A 270 12.17 2.87 14.67
C VAL A 270 11.20 1.69 14.53
N HIS A 271 10.48 1.62 13.41
CA HIS A 271 9.46 0.62 13.13
C HIS A 271 9.72 -0.02 11.76
N PRO A 272 10.20 -1.27 11.70
CA PRO A 272 10.52 -1.96 10.45
C PRO A 272 9.35 -1.94 9.45
N PHE A 273 9.68 -1.69 8.20
CA PHE A 273 8.79 -1.71 7.05
C PHE A 273 9.56 -2.04 5.77
N GLU A 274 8.83 -2.52 4.78
CA GLU A 274 9.27 -2.59 3.39
C GLU A 274 8.56 -1.50 2.59
N VAL A 275 9.23 -1.00 1.55
CA VAL A 275 8.64 -0.08 0.59
C VAL A 275 9.19 -0.34 -0.80
N SER A 276 8.29 -0.50 -1.75
CA SER A 276 8.58 -0.62 -3.17
C SER A 276 8.25 0.70 -3.89
N PHE A 277 9.19 1.21 -4.67
CA PHE A 277 8.94 2.34 -5.60
C PHE A 277 8.78 1.81 -7.02
N THR A 278 9.70 0.93 -7.42
CA THR A 278 9.62 0.22 -8.70
C THR A 278 10.18 -1.18 -8.49
N ARG A 279 10.06 -2.05 -9.50
CA ARG A 279 10.75 -3.35 -9.47
C ARG A 279 12.27 -3.22 -9.26
N ASN A 280 12.86 -2.06 -9.58
CA ASN A 280 14.29 -1.79 -9.51
C ASN A 280 14.72 -1.00 -8.26
N ASP A 281 13.80 -0.63 -7.38
CA ASP A 281 14.12 0.00 -6.09
C ASP A 281 13.06 -0.44 -5.05
N VAL A 282 13.42 -1.47 -4.29
CA VAL A 282 12.64 -2.07 -3.21
C VAL A 282 13.48 -2.04 -1.94
N ARG A 283 13.08 -1.27 -0.94
CA ARG A 283 13.87 -1.05 0.27
C ARG A 283 13.25 -1.74 1.47
N ILE A 284 14.09 -2.32 2.29
CA ILE A 284 13.72 -2.90 3.56
C ILE A 284 14.35 -2.11 4.69
N THR A 285 13.67 -2.05 5.83
CA THR A 285 14.21 -1.42 7.02
C THR A 285 14.11 -2.37 8.19
N THR A 286 15.07 -2.28 9.10
CA THR A 286 15.06 -3.02 10.35
C THR A 286 15.31 -2.07 11.52
N ARG A 287 15.15 -2.58 12.73
CA ARG A 287 15.64 -1.96 13.96
C ARG A 287 16.57 -2.96 14.62
N VAL A 288 17.50 -2.52 15.43
CA VAL A 288 18.41 -3.42 16.15
C VAL A 288 18.36 -3.17 17.65
N ASN A 289 18.69 -4.20 18.40
CA ASN A 289 18.96 -4.15 19.83
C ASN A 289 20.18 -5.03 20.11
N ASP A 290 21.14 -4.49 20.85
CA ASP A 290 22.41 -5.11 21.18
C ASP A 290 22.30 -6.11 22.33
N GLU A 291 21.21 -6.09 23.09
CA GLU A 291 20.97 -6.95 24.26
C GLU A 291 19.76 -7.88 24.09
N TRP A 292 19.06 -7.85 22.95
CA TRP A 292 17.87 -8.66 22.68
C TRP A 292 17.72 -8.95 21.19
N MET A 293 18.28 -10.08 20.76
CA MET A 293 18.33 -10.50 19.35
C MET A 293 16.96 -10.59 18.66
N PRO A 294 15.87 -11.08 19.30
CA PRO A 294 14.55 -11.15 18.68
C PRO A 294 13.91 -9.82 18.29
N LYS A 295 14.44 -8.68 18.76
CA LYS A 295 13.97 -7.36 18.31
C LYS A 295 14.58 -6.93 16.98
N SER A 296 15.65 -7.61 16.55
CA SER A 296 16.52 -7.22 15.44
C SER A 296 16.34 -8.00 14.13
N LEU A 297 15.51 -9.04 14.15
CA LEU A 297 15.22 -9.93 13.02
C LEU A 297 13.73 -9.90 12.69
#